data_AF-A0A257SX13-F1
#
_entry.id   AF-A0A257SX13-F1
#
_cell.length_a   1.000
_cell.length_b   1.000
_cell.length_c   1.000
_cell.angle_alpha   90.00
_cell.angle_beta   90.00
_cell.angle_gamma   90.00
#
_symmetry.space_group_name_H-M   'P 1'
#
loop_
_entity.id
_entity.type
_entity.pdbx_description
1 polymer ?
#
loop_
_entity_poly.entity_id
_entity_poly.type
_entity_poly.pdbx_seq_one_letter_code
_entity_poly.pdbx_strand_id
1 'polypeptide(L)'
;MIAHFKRLYAHARWADERTLHSIVESEHLPAHALALFAHLLAAEHVWLHRMQGTPARMSVWPSLSVVECDALVSENHAAYSAFLATLDAVGLERSMRYRNSAGQEFESTVEEMLTQVAMHGSYHRGQIAALVRAAGDTPQPTDFIAFVRGAPGRAPASVNASCWSARACDSTGAGGCRWSVTDGSLARRAGDR
;
A
#
# COMPACT_ATOMS: atom_id res chain seq x y z
N MET A 1 4.48 12.73 21.42
CA MET A 1 4.19 12.86 19.97
C MET A 1 4.65 11.65 19.16
N ILE A 2 5.88 11.14 19.33
CA ILE A 2 6.39 9.97 18.58
C ILE A 2 5.48 8.73 18.67
N ALA A 3 4.99 8.39 19.87
CA ALA A 3 4.06 7.27 20.05
C ALA A 3 2.76 7.45 19.25
N HIS A 4 2.33 8.69 19.03
CA HIS A 4 1.18 9.00 18.19
C HIS A 4 1.49 8.71 16.70
N PHE A 5 2.65 9.15 16.19
CA PHE A 5 3.07 8.81 14.83
C PHE A 5 3.26 7.31 14.62
N LYS A 6 3.84 6.59 15.59
CA LYS A 6 3.92 5.11 15.52
C LYS A 6 2.53 4.47 15.37
N ARG A 7 1.52 4.97 16.08
CA ARG A 7 0.12 4.51 15.91
C ARG A 7 -0.47 4.92 14.57
N LEU A 8 -0.19 6.14 14.09
CA LEU A 8 -0.69 6.64 12.81
C LEU A 8 -0.13 5.84 11.62
N TYR A 9 1.14 5.43 11.69
CA TYR A 9 1.76 4.61 10.63
C TYR A 9 1.44 3.13 10.74
N ALA A 10 1.11 2.62 11.94
CA ALA A 10 0.46 1.32 12.08
C ALA A 10 -0.93 1.32 11.44
N HIS A 11 -1.69 2.43 11.59
CA HIS A 11 -2.95 2.63 10.89
C HIS A 11 -2.76 2.75 9.37
N ALA A 12 -1.77 3.51 8.89
CA ALA A 12 -1.50 3.66 7.45
C ALA A 12 -1.32 2.29 6.78
N ARG A 13 -0.44 1.44 7.31
CA ARG A 13 -0.26 0.06 6.86
C ARG A 13 -1.59 -0.71 6.82
N TRP A 14 -2.31 -0.71 7.94
CA TRP A 14 -3.60 -1.42 8.06
C TRP A 14 -4.66 -0.93 7.06
N ALA A 15 -4.62 0.36 6.72
CA ALA A 15 -5.52 0.98 5.76
C ALA A 15 -5.09 0.69 4.31
N ASP A 16 -3.79 0.61 4.02
CA ASP A 16 -3.28 0.22 2.71
C ASP A 16 -3.60 -1.23 2.37
N GLU A 17 -3.37 -2.16 3.30
CA GLU A 17 -3.72 -3.58 3.13
C GLU A 17 -5.23 -3.74 2.83
N ARG A 18 -6.08 -2.95 3.48
CA ARG A 18 -7.53 -2.93 3.23
C ARG A 18 -7.93 -2.29 1.91
N THR A 19 -7.21 -1.24 1.51
CA THR A 19 -7.42 -0.58 0.24
C THR A 19 -7.06 -1.52 -0.91
N LEU A 20 -5.91 -2.20 -0.80
CA LEU A 20 -5.49 -3.24 -1.73
C LEU A 20 -6.50 -4.37 -1.80
N HIS A 21 -6.99 -4.87 -0.66
CA HIS A 21 -8.04 -5.88 -0.64
C HIS A 21 -9.33 -5.41 -1.34
N SER A 22 -9.71 -4.14 -1.16
CA SER A 22 -10.88 -3.59 -1.85
C SER A 22 -10.67 -3.55 -3.37
N ILE A 23 -9.44 -3.25 -3.81
CA ILE A 23 -9.08 -3.20 -5.23
C ILE A 23 -9.11 -4.61 -5.85
N VAL A 24 -8.54 -5.60 -5.16
CA VAL A 24 -8.42 -6.99 -5.65
C VAL A 24 -9.78 -7.68 -5.76
N GLU A 25 -10.69 -7.40 -4.83
CA GLU A 25 -12.02 -8.02 -4.82
C GLU A 25 -13.02 -7.36 -5.76
N SER A 26 -12.70 -6.18 -6.30
CA SER A 26 -13.60 -5.47 -7.20
C SER A 26 -13.47 -5.97 -8.64
N GLU A 27 -14.53 -6.57 -9.17
CA GLU A 27 -14.56 -7.12 -10.53
C GLU A 27 -14.53 -6.03 -11.61
N HIS A 28 -15.17 -4.89 -11.35
CA HIS A 28 -15.40 -3.83 -12.35
C HIS A 28 -14.68 -2.52 -12.01
N LEU A 29 -13.57 -2.60 -11.27
CA LEU A 29 -12.89 -1.41 -10.81
C LEU A 29 -12.22 -0.64 -11.98
N PRO A 30 -12.44 0.68 -12.10
CA PRO A 30 -11.76 1.46 -13.12
C PRO A 30 -10.24 1.47 -12.89
N ALA A 31 -9.46 1.40 -13.98
CA ALA A 31 -7.99 1.40 -13.92
C ALA A 31 -7.40 2.58 -13.13
N HIS A 32 -8.10 3.71 -13.12
CA HIS A 32 -7.76 4.89 -12.32
C HIS A 32 -7.67 4.60 -10.80
N ALA A 33 -8.44 3.67 -10.25
CA ALA A 33 -8.36 3.33 -8.83
C ALA A 33 -7.00 2.70 -8.48
N LEU A 34 -6.50 1.79 -9.33
CA LEU A 34 -5.15 1.23 -9.17
C LEU A 34 -4.07 2.30 -9.37
N ALA A 35 -4.25 3.22 -10.32
CA ALA A 35 -3.33 4.35 -10.51
C ALA A 35 -3.27 5.27 -9.28
N LEU A 36 -4.41 5.56 -8.65
CA LEU A 36 -4.44 6.32 -7.38
C LEU A 36 -3.75 5.57 -6.24
N PHE A 37 -3.92 4.25 -6.17
CA PHE A 37 -3.26 3.45 -5.13
C PHE A 37 -1.75 3.40 -5.36
N ALA A 38 -1.30 3.21 -6.60
CA ALA A 38 0.10 3.29 -6.97
C ALA A 38 0.70 4.68 -6.63
N HIS A 39 -0.04 5.75 -6.91
CA HIS A 39 0.34 7.11 -6.54
C HIS A 39 0.47 7.29 -5.02
N LEU A 40 -0.49 6.77 -4.24
CA LEU A 40 -0.44 6.82 -2.79
C LEU A 40 0.86 6.19 -2.25
N LEU A 41 1.14 4.95 -2.64
CA LEU A 41 2.31 4.22 -2.16
C LEU A 41 3.62 4.87 -2.65
N ALA A 42 3.63 5.41 -3.87
CA ALA A 42 4.78 6.14 -4.39
C ALA A 42 5.00 7.47 -3.67
N ALA A 43 3.93 8.17 -3.27
CA ALA A 43 4.03 9.39 -2.50
C ALA A 43 4.65 9.11 -1.12
N GLU A 44 4.20 8.06 -0.43
CA GLU A 44 4.81 7.58 0.82
C GLU A 44 6.30 7.28 0.63
N HIS A 45 6.66 6.52 -0.41
CA HIS A 45 8.05 6.22 -0.77
C HIS A 45 8.88 7.51 -0.95
N VAL A 46 8.40 8.43 -1.78
CA VAL A 46 9.11 9.68 -2.10
C VAL A 46 9.29 10.55 -0.85
N TRP A 47 8.26 10.68 -0.01
CA TRP A 47 8.34 11.48 1.22
C TRP A 47 9.33 10.89 2.22
N LEU A 48 9.38 9.57 2.38
CA LEU A 48 10.38 8.93 3.24
C LEU A 48 11.80 9.24 2.78
N HIS A 49 12.06 9.11 1.49
CA HIS A 49 13.37 9.43 0.90
C HIS A 49 13.76 10.91 1.09
N ARG A 50 12.79 11.84 1.01
CA ARG A 50 13.02 13.26 1.37
C ARG A 50 13.43 13.41 2.83
N MET A 51 12.75 12.74 3.76
CA MET A 51 13.09 12.78 5.19
C MET A 51 14.44 12.13 5.52
N GLN A 52 14.92 11.24 4.66
CA GLN A 52 16.23 10.60 4.76
C GLN A 52 17.34 11.33 3.99
N GLY A 53 17.00 12.34 3.18
CA GLY A 53 17.96 13.05 2.34
C GLY A 53 18.55 12.18 1.21
N THR A 54 17.83 11.15 0.76
CA THR A 54 18.26 10.24 -0.30
C THR A 54 17.37 10.38 -1.54
N PRO A 55 17.87 10.04 -2.75
CA PRO A 55 17.04 10.05 -3.94
C PRO A 55 15.98 8.94 -3.89
N ALA A 56 14.74 9.27 -4.24
CA ALA A 56 13.67 8.28 -4.38
C ALA A 56 13.89 7.40 -5.63
N ARG A 57 13.47 6.13 -5.54
CA ARG A 57 13.65 5.15 -6.63
C ARG A 57 12.56 5.20 -7.72
N MET A 58 11.49 5.95 -7.48
CA MET A 58 10.33 6.01 -8.37
C MET A 58 9.75 7.41 -8.47
N SER A 59 9.01 7.65 -9.55
CA SER A 59 8.20 8.87 -9.71
C SER A 59 6.98 8.81 -8.78
N VAL A 60 6.38 9.98 -8.51
CA VAL A 60 5.17 10.06 -7.67
C VAL A 60 3.91 9.53 -8.36
N TRP A 61 3.93 9.38 -9.69
CA TRP A 61 2.86 8.75 -10.48
C TRP A 61 3.43 7.58 -11.29
N PRO A 62 3.74 6.45 -10.64
CA PRO A 62 4.24 5.29 -11.35
C PRO A 62 3.07 4.48 -11.96
N SER A 63 3.40 3.65 -12.94
CA SER A 63 2.52 2.57 -13.37
C SER A 63 2.95 1.29 -12.66
N LEU A 64 2.15 0.82 -11.71
CA LEU A 64 2.40 -0.39 -10.92
C LEU A 64 1.27 -1.40 -11.10
N SER A 65 1.62 -2.67 -11.19
CA SER A 65 0.69 -3.79 -11.07
C SER A 65 0.23 -3.97 -9.62
N VAL A 66 -0.84 -4.76 -9.42
CA VAL A 66 -1.33 -5.12 -8.08
C VAL A 66 -0.23 -5.81 -7.24
N VAL A 67 0.57 -6.68 -7.85
CA VAL A 67 1.68 -7.39 -7.17
C VAL A 67 2.77 -6.42 -6.74
N GLU A 68 3.10 -5.43 -7.59
CA GLU A 68 4.08 -4.40 -7.24
C GLU A 68 3.55 -3.45 -6.15
N CYS A 69 2.26 -3.13 -6.17
CA CYS A 69 1.62 -2.38 -5.10
C CYS A 69 1.68 -3.14 -3.76
N ASP A 70 1.36 -4.44 -3.74
CA ASP A 70 1.45 -5.27 -2.53
C ASP A 70 2.87 -5.31 -1.95
N ALA A 71 3.88 -5.48 -2.81
CA ALA A 71 5.28 -5.42 -2.42
C ALA A 71 5.64 -4.04 -1.83
N LEU A 72 5.16 -2.96 -2.45
CA LEU A 72 5.45 -1.59 -2.01
C LEU A 72 4.75 -1.22 -0.70
N VAL A 73 3.55 -1.76 -0.41
CA VAL A 73 2.91 -1.65 0.91
C VAL A 73 3.84 -2.20 2.00
N SER A 74 4.37 -3.41 1.78
CA SER A 74 5.26 -4.07 2.73
C SER A 74 6.58 -3.30 2.91
N GLU A 75 7.17 -2.83 1.81
CA GLU A 75 8.41 -2.05 1.82
C GLU A 75 8.23 -0.72 2.56
N ASN A 76 7.22 0.07 2.20
CA ASN A 76 6.93 1.35 2.85
C ASN A 76 6.72 1.16 4.34
N HIS A 77 5.91 0.17 4.74
CA HIS A 77 5.66 -0.08 6.15
C HIS A 77 6.94 -0.41 6.93
N ALA A 78 7.78 -1.29 6.40
CA ALA A 78 9.04 -1.66 7.05
C ALA A 78 9.96 -0.44 7.17
N ALA A 79 10.07 0.35 6.11
CA ALA A 79 10.96 1.50 6.04
C ALA A 79 10.49 2.65 6.97
N TYR A 80 9.19 2.95 7.02
CA TYR A 80 8.63 3.91 7.98
C TYR A 80 8.75 3.44 9.42
N SER A 81 8.56 2.14 9.69
CA SER A 81 8.73 1.59 11.04
C SER A 81 10.17 1.73 11.51
N ALA A 82 11.14 1.44 10.64
CA ALA A 82 12.56 1.63 10.92
C ALA A 82 12.89 3.12 11.14
N PHE A 83 12.39 4.01 10.28
CA PHE A 83 12.61 5.45 10.42
C PHE A 83 12.01 6.01 11.72
N LEU A 84 10.77 5.66 12.07
CA LEU A 84 10.13 6.09 13.31
C LEU A 84 10.81 5.51 14.57
N ALA A 85 11.59 4.43 14.44
CA ALA A 85 12.36 3.88 15.54
C ALA A 85 13.64 4.67 15.83
N THR A 86 14.14 5.47 14.87
CA THR A 86 15.33 6.32 15.06
C THR A 86 15.01 7.72 15.58
N LEU A 87 13.74 8.12 15.55
CA LEU A 87 13.31 9.45 15.97
C LEU A 87 13.09 9.55 17.49
N ASP A 88 13.54 10.67 18.04
CA ASP A 88 13.15 11.21 19.34
C ASP A 88 12.32 12.50 19.17
N ALA A 89 12.09 13.25 20.26
CA ALA A 89 11.28 14.47 20.18
C ALA A 89 11.99 15.57 19.37
N VAL A 90 13.31 15.69 19.52
CA VAL A 90 14.13 16.65 18.77
C VAL A 90 14.16 16.28 17.29
N GLY A 91 14.19 14.99 16.98
CA GLY A 91 14.15 14.48 15.61
C GLY A 91 12.87 14.82 14.86
N LEU A 92 11.74 14.98 15.55
CA LEU A 92 10.48 15.44 14.94
C LEU A 92 10.54 16.93 14.55
N GLU A 93 11.19 17.76 15.36
CA GLU A 93 11.33 19.20 15.13
C GLU A 93 12.43 19.52 14.09
N ARG A 94 13.21 18.53 13.66
CA ARG A 94 14.28 18.71 12.68
C ARG A 94 13.71 19.22 11.34
N SER A 95 14.15 20.39 10.91
CA SER A 95 13.88 20.91 9.56
C SER A 95 14.61 20.13 8.47
N MET A 96 13.88 19.78 7.42
CA MET A 96 14.36 19.09 6.24
C MET A 96 14.13 19.94 5.01
N ARG A 97 15.19 20.22 4.25
CA ARG A 97 15.08 20.83 2.93
C ARG A 97 14.83 19.76 1.88
N TYR A 98 13.87 20.00 1.01
CA TYR A 98 13.56 19.08 -0.08
C TYR A 98 13.09 19.83 -1.31
N ARG A 99 13.19 19.15 -2.46
CA ARG A 99 12.63 19.63 -3.71
C ARG A 99 11.36 18.85 -4.02
N ASN A 100 10.26 19.56 -4.30
CA ASN A 100 9.01 18.91 -4.67
C ASN A 100 9.10 18.35 -6.11
N SER A 101 8.06 17.63 -6.54
CA SER A 101 8.03 17.02 -7.88
C SER A 101 7.96 18.06 -9.02
N ALA A 102 7.67 19.33 -8.73
CA ALA A 102 7.73 20.45 -9.67
C ALA A 102 9.10 21.15 -9.69
N GLY A 103 10.10 20.63 -8.96
CA GLY A 103 11.44 21.19 -8.92
C GLY A 103 11.58 22.40 -7.98
N GLN A 104 10.57 22.73 -7.19
CA GLN A 104 10.61 23.87 -6.25
C GLN A 104 11.16 23.43 -4.89
N GLU A 105 11.97 24.27 -4.25
CA GLU A 105 12.56 24.01 -2.94
C GLU A 105 11.63 24.43 -1.80
N PHE A 106 11.58 23.61 -0.77
CA PHE A 106 10.83 23.85 0.46
C PHE A 106 11.64 23.38 1.67
N GLU A 107 11.20 23.85 2.84
CA GLU A 107 11.69 23.42 4.14
C GLU A 107 10.48 23.10 5.01
N SER A 108 10.52 21.96 5.70
CA SER A 108 9.47 21.54 6.64
C SER A 108 10.09 20.67 7.73
N THR A 109 9.47 20.63 8.90
CA THR A 109 9.86 19.73 9.98
C THR A 109 9.51 18.28 9.63
N VAL A 110 10.22 17.31 10.22
CA VAL A 110 9.89 15.88 10.08
C VAL A 110 8.45 15.62 10.54
N GLU A 111 7.97 16.29 11.59
CA GLU A 111 6.59 16.23 12.05
C GLU A 111 5.57 16.61 10.96
N GLU A 112 5.77 17.76 10.31
CA GLU A 112 4.89 18.23 9.23
C GLU A 112 4.88 17.25 8.05
N MET A 113 6.05 16.72 7.69
CA MET A 113 6.20 15.74 6.60
C MET A 113 5.48 14.42 6.92
N LEU A 114 5.64 13.90 8.14
CA LEU A 114 4.93 12.68 8.59
C LEU A 114 3.41 12.90 8.62
N THR A 115 2.97 14.07 9.09
CA THR A 115 1.55 14.45 9.12
C THR A 115 0.98 14.54 7.72
N GLN A 116 1.70 15.21 6.80
CA GLN A 116 1.30 15.32 5.40
C GLN A 116 1.11 13.95 4.76
N VAL A 117 2.05 13.01 4.97
CA VAL A 117 1.95 11.66 4.40
C VAL A 117 0.71 10.93 4.92
N ALA A 118 0.45 10.95 6.22
CA ALA A 118 -0.71 10.29 6.80
C ALA A 118 -2.05 10.88 6.32
N MET A 119 -2.12 12.21 6.19
CA MET A 119 -3.31 12.92 5.71
C MET A 119 -3.54 12.71 4.21
N HIS A 120 -2.47 12.78 3.42
CA HIS A 120 -2.50 12.47 2.00
C HIS A 120 -2.98 11.03 1.73
N GLY A 121 -2.54 10.09 2.58
CA GLY A 121 -3.02 8.72 2.52
C GLY A 121 -4.52 8.59 2.78
N SER A 122 -5.03 9.26 3.81
CA SER A 122 -6.46 9.26 4.10
C SER A 122 -7.28 9.85 2.95
N TYR A 123 -6.80 10.94 2.35
CA TYR A 123 -7.42 11.59 1.19
C TYR A 123 -7.58 10.64 -0.01
N HIS A 124 -6.50 9.98 -0.46
CA HIS A 124 -6.58 9.09 -1.61
C HIS A 124 -7.32 7.78 -1.33
N ARG A 125 -7.19 7.21 -0.12
CA ARG A 125 -7.99 6.03 0.26
C ARG A 125 -9.49 6.33 0.23
N GLY A 126 -9.91 7.56 0.58
CA GLY A 126 -11.29 8.02 0.41
C GLY A 126 -11.75 8.09 -1.04
N GLN A 127 -10.90 8.59 -1.95
CA GLN A 127 -11.18 8.59 -3.39
C GLN A 127 -11.32 7.17 -3.95
N ILE A 128 -10.41 6.27 -3.56
CA ILE A 128 -10.46 4.86 -3.97
C ILE A 128 -11.73 4.20 -3.45
N ALA A 129 -12.09 4.42 -2.19
CA ALA A 129 -13.33 3.90 -1.61
C ALA A 129 -14.58 4.39 -2.37
N ALA A 130 -14.60 5.65 -2.82
CA ALA A 130 -15.69 6.17 -3.64
C ALA A 130 -15.76 5.48 -5.01
N LEU A 131 -14.61 5.20 -5.64
CA LEU A 131 -14.55 4.47 -6.92
C LEU A 131 -15.01 3.01 -6.78
N VAL A 132 -14.63 2.33 -5.70
CA VAL A 132 -15.12 0.98 -5.36
C VAL A 132 -16.64 0.98 -5.22
N ARG A 133 -17.20 1.96 -4.50
CA ARG A 133 -18.67 2.12 -4.39
C ARG A 133 -19.34 2.38 -5.73
N ALA A 134 -18.75 3.24 -6.56
CA ALA A 134 -19.28 3.55 -7.89
C ALA A 134 -19.28 2.34 -8.83
N ALA A 135 -18.37 1.40 -8.63
CA ALA A 135 -18.33 0.11 -9.34
C ALA A 135 -19.38 -0.90 -8.83
N GLY A 136 -20.17 -0.56 -7.81
CA GLY A 136 -21.17 -1.45 -7.20
C GLY A 136 -20.64 -2.30 -6.05
N ASP A 137 -19.37 -2.15 -5.69
CA ASP A 137 -18.71 -2.93 -4.64
C ASP A 137 -18.70 -2.21 -3.29
N THR A 138 -18.36 -2.95 -2.22
CA THR A 138 -18.24 -2.39 -0.87
C THR A 138 -16.78 -2.23 -0.46
N PRO A 139 -16.27 -0.99 -0.29
CA PRO A 139 -14.91 -0.77 0.17
C PRO A 139 -14.74 -1.17 1.62
N GLN A 140 -13.53 -1.64 1.96
CA GLN A 140 -13.12 -1.88 3.33
C GLN A 140 -13.04 -0.56 4.13
N PRO A 141 -13.32 -0.57 5.44
CA PRO A 141 -13.18 0.63 6.26
C PRO A 141 -11.71 1.01 6.43
N THR A 142 -11.37 2.27 6.20
CA THR A 142 -9.98 2.77 6.32
C THR A 142 -9.84 3.87 7.38
N ASP A 143 -10.91 4.26 8.06
CA ASP A 143 -10.86 5.30 9.10
C ASP A 143 -10.04 4.88 10.32
N PHE A 144 -9.33 5.85 10.90
CA PHE A 144 -8.49 5.62 12.09
C PHE A 144 -9.28 5.03 13.27
N ILE A 145 -10.53 5.45 13.48
CA ILE A 145 -11.34 4.93 14.59
C ILE A 145 -11.73 3.46 14.38
N ALA A 146 -11.85 3.00 13.12
CA ALA A 146 -12.09 1.60 12.82
C ALA A 146 -10.86 0.74 13.16
N PHE A 147 -9.66 1.24 12.85
CA PHE A 147 -8.40 0.63 13.28
C PHE A 147 -8.30 0.51 14.81
N VAL A 148 -8.56 1.61 15.54
CA VAL A 148 -8.49 1.63 17.01
C VAL A 148 -9.46 0.63 17.65
N ARG A 149 -10.65 0.45 17.05
CA ARG A 149 -11.67 -0.49 17.55
C ARG A 149 -11.42 -1.94 17.15
N GLY A 150 -10.37 -2.23 16.38
CA GLY A 150 -10.11 -3.57 15.86
C GLY A 150 -11.19 -4.05 14.91
N ALA A 151 -11.76 -3.15 14.11
CA ALA A 151 -12.83 -3.50 13.18
C ALA A 151 -12.39 -4.65 12.26
N PRO A 152 -13.13 -5.78 12.22
CA PRO A 152 -12.76 -6.90 11.37
C PRO A 152 -12.68 -6.44 9.92
N GLY A 153 -11.69 -6.92 9.18
CA GLY A 153 -11.73 -6.82 7.73
C GLY A 153 -12.96 -7.57 7.22
N ARG A 154 -13.63 -7.06 6.20
CA ARG A 154 -14.67 -7.84 5.52
C ARG A 154 -14.00 -9.08 4.93
N ALA A 155 -14.54 -10.25 5.22
CA ALA A 155 -14.14 -11.47 4.52
C ALA A 155 -14.38 -11.28 3.00
N PRO A 156 -13.52 -11.85 2.13
CA PRO A 156 -13.79 -11.86 0.70
C PRO A 156 -15.21 -12.39 0.48
N ALA A 157 -15.97 -11.76 -0.42
CA ALA A 157 -17.31 -12.26 -0.71
C ALA A 157 -17.11 -13.58 -1.44
N SER A 158 -17.29 -14.71 -0.75
CA SER A 158 -17.00 -16.09 -1.19
C SER A 158 -16.74 -16.21 -2.70
N VAL A 159 -15.52 -15.87 -3.12
CA VAL A 159 -15.12 -16.04 -4.51
C VAL A 159 -14.87 -17.52 -4.61
N ASN A 160 -15.69 -18.21 -5.39
CA ASN A 160 -15.51 -19.62 -5.67
C ASN A 160 -14.04 -19.84 -6.07
N ALA A 161 -13.30 -20.63 -5.30
CA ALA A 161 -11.85 -20.80 -5.42
C ALA A 161 -11.37 -21.31 -6.80
N SER A 162 -12.32 -21.55 -7.71
CA SER A 162 -12.13 -21.87 -9.12
C SER A 162 -11.71 -20.69 -10.01
N CYS A 163 -11.77 -19.43 -9.56
CA CYS A 163 -11.35 -18.28 -10.38
C CYS A 163 -9.84 -17.96 -10.31
N TRP A 164 -9.10 -18.62 -9.41
CA TRP A 164 -7.63 -18.50 -9.33
C TRP A 164 -6.89 -19.56 -10.16
N SER A 165 -7.48 -20.03 -11.27
CA SER A 165 -6.76 -20.81 -12.27
C SER A 165 -6.84 -20.16 -13.65
N ALA A 166 -5.68 -19.68 -14.10
CA ALA A 166 -5.27 -19.54 -15.50
C ALA A 166 -6.16 -18.65 -16.42
N ARG A 167 -5.80 -17.37 -16.50
CA ARG A 167 -5.71 -16.69 -17.81
C ARG A 167 -4.26 -16.29 -18.06
N ALA A 168 -3.43 -17.31 -18.26
CA ALA A 168 -2.15 -17.19 -18.91
C ALA A 168 -2.28 -17.87 -20.28
N CYS A 169 -1.97 -17.12 -21.34
CA CYS A 169 -1.70 -17.52 -22.71
C CYS A 169 -2.16 -18.92 -23.17
N ASP A 170 -3.21 -18.96 -23.98
CA ASP A 170 -3.38 -20.03 -24.96
C ASP A 170 -2.57 -19.68 -26.22
N SER A 171 -1.37 -20.25 -26.32
CA SER A 171 -0.90 -20.86 -27.56
C SER A 171 0.20 -21.88 -27.24
N THR A 172 -0.08 -23.14 -27.62
CA THR A 172 0.83 -24.29 -27.70
C THR A 172 1.10 -25.08 -26.41
N GLY A 173 0.36 -26.19 -26.25
CA GLY A 173 0.94 -27.53 -26.10
C GLY A 173 1.58 -27.93 -24.76
N ALA A 174 0.86 -28.81 -24.05
CA ALA A 174 1.34 -29.91 -23.20
C ALA A 174 2.03 -29.61 -21.84
N GLY A 175 1.49 -30.24 -20.78
CA GLY A 175 2.22 -30.54 -19.53
C GLY A 175 1.63 -29.89 -18.28
N GLY A 176 0.78 -30.61 -17.55
CA GLY A 176 0.17 -30.14 -16.31
C GLY A 176 1.11 -30.24 -15.09
N CYS A 177 1.20 -29.17 -14.30
CA CYS A 177 1.79 -29.19 -12.96
C CYS A 177 0.72 -28.75 -11.93
N ARG A 178 0.52 -29.57 -10.89
CA ARG A 178 -0.49 -29.37 -9.84
C ARG A 178 0.19 -28.81 -8.59
N TRP A 179 -0.18 -27.61 -8.14
CA TRP A 179 0.23 -27.04 -6.86
C TRP A 179 -0.78 -27.42 -5.77
N SER A 180 -0.31 -27.77 -4.57
CA SER A 180 -1.15 -27.93 -3.37
C SER A 180 -0.63 -27.02 -2.27
N VAL A 181 -1.55 -26.36 -1.57
CA VAL A 181 -1.25 -25.43 -0.47
C VAL A 181 -1.38 -26.20 0.85
N THR A 182 -0.29 -26.26 1.62
CA THR A 182 -0.33 -26.61 3.05
C THR A 182 0.48 -25.57 3.81
N ASP A 183 -0.16 -24.90 4.78
CA ASP A 183 0.40 -23.96 5.76
C ASP A 183 1.23 -22.78 5.21
N GLY A 184 0.52 -21.82 4.62
CA GLY A 184 0.86 -20.38 4.71
C GLY A 184 2.19 -19.91 4.10
N SER A 185 2.94 -20.76 3.40
CA SER A 185 4.19 -20.40 2.75
C SER A 185 4.33 -21.12 1.40
N LEU A 186 4.61 -20.34 0.34
CA LEU A 186 4.86 -20.85 -1.01
C LEU A 186 6.26 -21.46 -1.08
N ALA A 187 6.38 -22.79 -1.01
CA ALA A 187 7.61 -23.50 -1.29
C ALA A 187 7.47 -24.39 -2.54
N ARG A 188 8.45 -24.30 -3.46
CA ARG A 188 8.53 -25.20 -4.62
C ARG A 188 8.87 -26.62 -4.15
N ARG A 189 8.05 -27.62 -4.46
CA ARG A 189 8.50 -29.02 -4.44
C ARG A 189 9.21 -29.31 -5.75
N ALA A 190 10.46 -29.76 -5.67
CA ALA A 190 11.11 -30.44 -6.77
C ALA A 190 10.41 -31.80 -6.95
N GLY A 191 9.89 -32.07 -8.14
CA GLY A 191 9.33 -33.38 -8.50
C GLY A 191 10.44 -34.31 -8.93
N ASP A 192 10.52 -35.48 -8.28
CA ASP A 192 11.21 -36.65 -8.82
C ASP A 192 10.37 -37.26 -9.97
N ARG A 193 11.08 -37.54 -11.07
CA ARG A 193 10.76 -38.36 -12.27
C ARG A 193 9.30 -38.70 -12.59
#